data_AF-A0A2T0B651-F1
#
_entry.id   AF-A0A2T0B651-F1
#
_cell.length_a   1.000
_cell.length_b   1.000
_cell.length_c   1.000
_cell.angle_alpha   90.00
_cell.angle_beta   90.00
_cell.angle_gamma   90.00
#
_symmetry.space_group_name_H-M   'P 1'
#
loop_
_entity.id
_entity.type
_entity.pdbx_description
1 polymer ?
#
loop_
_entity_poly.entity_id
_entity_poly.type
_entity_poly.pdbx_seq_one_letter_code
_entity_poly.pdbx_strand_id
1 'polypeptide(L)'
;MSVQSEFKKFNDKIRLDYGTNSELAEKRDILLGILEKDEDLPSFKKLDQGSYAMHTGIEPGDDREYDIDVGLRFNVSKSEYDPMDLKKDIEELLKNHTEYGAEIKKPCVTVTYKKDGEPSFHVDLVVYVYEDKENTDSQIYIAKGINSNKDSQKWEMADPKGLVDYINDGVEKGEQRDQFRRILRYLKRWKHRRFDAKGHSEPPSIGLTLMALDNFIYYEEDDFSALVHIVDSIVNKFVFEGIDKDGDFLYRIKLPLPMELAFELNSDIFEKMSDRQMTDFKEKAEKLQSDLNDVESETDEHEKYKKLQKIFGEDFEVPEEEKTAKKQYNYIPSSSSSGME
;
A
#
# COMPACT_ATOMS: atom_id res chain seq x y z
N MET A 1 27.22 -4.30 12.38
CA MET A 1 26.05 -4.14 11.52
C MET A 1 24.95 -5.15 11.91
N SER A 2 23.82 -4.57 12.37
CA SER A 2 22.74 -5.43 12.83
C SER A 2 21.68 -5.61 11.76
N VAL A 3 20.93 -6.68 11.75
CA VAL A 3 19.79 -6.92 10.87
C VAL A 3 18.85 -5.73 10.91
N GLN A 4 18.64 -5.17 12.08
CA GLN A 4 17.78 -4.00 12.23
C GLN A 4 18.31 -2.82 11.42
N SER A 5 19.60 -2.52 11.55
CA SER A 5 20.19 -1.41 10.81
C SER A 5 20.00 -1.59 9.31
N GLU A 6 20.06 -2.81 8.77
CA GLU A 6 19.87 -3.09 7.35
C GLU A 6 18.41 -2.91 6.94
N PHE A 7 17.53 -3.26 7.78
CA PHE A 7 16.13 -2.99 7.54
C PHE A 7 15.86 -1.50 7.43
N LYS A 8 16.44 -0.75 8.29
CA LYS A 8 16.26 0.70 8.23
C LYS A 8 16.80 1.27 6.93
N LYS A 9 17.96 0.73 6.49
CA LYS A 9 18.51 1.13 5.21
C LYS A 9 17.59 0.76 4.06
N PHE A 10 17.13 -0.48 4.19
CA PHE A 10 16.17 -0.96 3.22
C PHE A 10 14.97 -0.03 3.14
N ASN A 11 14.43 0.33 4.23
CA ASN A 11 13.32 1.27 4.27
C ASN A 11 13.66 2.59 3.58
N ASP A 12 14.74 3.16 3.90
CA ASP A 12 15.17 4.43 3.31
C ASP A 12 15.24 4.33 1.79
N LYS A 13 15.61 3.19 1.36
CA LYS A 13 15.81 2.96 -0.07
C LYS A 13 14.47 2.88 -0.79
N ILE A 14 13.52 2.29 -0.14
CA ILE A 14 12.30 1.99 -0.88
C ILE A 14 11.23 3.03 -0.57
N ARG A 15 11.45 3.75 0.46
CA ARG A 15 10.46 4.73 0.89
C ARG A 15 10.30 5.84 -0.14
N LEU A 16 9.08 6.07 -0.46
CA LEU A 16 8.80 7.22 -1.31
C LEU A 16 8.94 8.53 -0.53
N ASP A 17 10.10 9.25 -0.88
CA ASP A 17 10.36 10.53 -0.21
C ASP A 17 9.62 11.67 -0.90
N TYR A 18 8.69 12.14 -0.30
CA TYR A 18 7.80 13.09 -0.94
C TYR A 18 8.34 14.52 -0.81
N GLY A 19 9.27 14.86 0.20
CA GLY A 19 10.03 16.09 0.26
C GLY A 19 10.99 16.26 -0.90
N THR A 20 11.45 15.20 -1.55
CA THR A 20 12.41 15.16 -2.65
C THR A 20 11.72 14.82 -3.96
N ASN A 21 10.37 14.33 -3.87
CA ASN A 21 9.70 14.00 -5.12
C ASN A 21 8.85 15.16 -5.63
N SER A 22 9.28 16.44 -5.59
CA SER A 22 8.73 17.71 -6.05
C SER A 22 8.07 17.56 -7.41
N GLU A 23 8.54 16.56 -8.03
CA GLU A 23 8.05 16.46 -9.40
C GLU A 23 6.62 15.93 -9.44
N LEU A 24 6.32 14.93 -8.56
CA LEU A 24 4.99 14.34 -8.50
C LEU A 24 3.98 15.32 -7.95
N ALA A 25 4.35 15.95 -6.99
CA ALA A 25 3.50 16.96 -6.37
C ALA A 25 3.23 18.11 -7.34
N GLU A 26 4.22 18.42 -8.09
CA GLU A 26 4.09 19.49 -9.07
C GLU A 26 3.09 19.15 -10.15
N LYS A 27 3.21 17.91 -10.66
CA LYS A 27 2.28 17.45 -11.68
C LYS A 27 0.84 17.45 -11.17
N ARG A 28 0.64 17.01 -10.00
CA ARG A 28 -0.66 17.07 -9.36
C ARG A 28 -1.19 18.50 -9.29
N ASP A 29 -0.32 19.39 -8.84
CA ASP A 29 -0.72 20.78 -8.64
C ASP A 29 -1.09 21.44 -9.96
N ILE A 30 -0.40 21.11 -11.00
CA ILE A 30 -0.71 21.62 -12.32
C ILE A 30 -2.13 21.23 -12.72
N LEU A 31 -2.45 19.94 -12.57
CA LEU A 31 -3.78 19.46 -12.90
C LEU A 31 -4.84 20.17 -12.08
N LEU A 32 -4.61 20.35 -10.80
CA LEU A 32 -5.56 21.04 -9.93
C LEU A 32 -5.76 22.48 -10.38
N GLY A 33 -4.67 23.07 -10.80
CA GLY A 33 -4.75 24.44 -11.30
C GLY A 33 -5.63 24.58 -12.52
N ILE A 34 -5.44 23.66 -13.43
CA ILE A 34 -6.27 23.66 -14.64
C ILE A 34 -7.74 23.56 -14.27
N LEU A 35 -8.05 22.62 -13.40
CA LEU A 35 -9.42 22.38 -13.00
C LEU A 35 -10.01 23.58 -12.26
N GLU A 36 -9.23 24.26 -11.47
CA GLU A 36 -9.67 25.39 -10.65
C GLU A 36 -9.97 26.61 -11.50
N LYS A 37 -9.32 26.77 -12.61
CA LYS A 37 -9.45 27.94 -13.49
C LYS A 37 -10.69 27.84 -14.37
N ASP A 38 -11.25 26.61 -14.44
CA ASP A 38 -12.42 26.44 -15.28
C ASP A 38 -13.67 26.97 -14.61
N GLU A 39 -14.47 27.85 -15.23
CA GLU A 39 -15.60 28.55 -14.67
C GLU A 39 -16.84 27.66 -14.64
N ASP A 40 -16.81 26.64 -15.44
CA ASP A 40 -17.96 25.77 -15.56
C ASP A 40 -17.89 24.61 -14.58
N LEU A 41 -16.74 24.36 -14.09
CA LEU A 41 -16.53 23.31 -13.10
C LEU A 41 -16.82 23.82 -11.69
N PRO A 42 -17.67 23.13 -10.92
CA PRO A 42 -17.87 23.57 -9.54
C PRO A 42 -16.57 23.62 -8.73
N SER A 43 -16.61 24.48 -7.75
CA SER A 43 -15.42 24.56 -6.89
C SER A 43 -15.24 23.27 -6.10
N PHE A 44 -14.03 22.96 -5.70
CA PHE A 44 -13.73 21.75 -4.94
C PHE A 44 -12.58 21.98 -3.97
N LYS A 45 -12.54 21.14 -2.93
CA LYS A 45 -11.41 21.06 -2.01
C LYS A 45 -10.60 19.78 -2.23
N LYS A 46 -9.34 19.97 -2.12
CA LYS A 46 -8.45 18.82 -2.23
C LYS A 46 -8.51 17.96 -0.96
N LEU A 47 -8.56 16.62 -1.18
CA LEU A 47 -8.49 15.64 -0.11
C LEU A 47 -7.29 14.72 -0.29
N ASP A 48 -6.42 14.80 0.73
CA ASP A 48 -5.30 13.87 0.68
C ASP A 48 -5.72 12.45 1.05
N GLN A 49 -5.45 11.51 0.20
CA GLN A 49 -5.79 10.11 0.42
C GLN A 49 -4.71 9.18 -0.10
N GLY A 50 -4.89 7.86 0.28
CA GLY A 50 -3.97 6.86 -0.22
C GLY A 50 -2.67 6.78 0.57
N SER A 51 -1.74 6.07 -0.03
CA SER A 51 -0.48 5.77 0.63
C SER A 51 0.31 7.03 0.91
N TYR A 52 -0.04 8.02 0.09
CA TYR A 52 0.61 9.30 0.31
C TYR A 52 0.19 9.92 1.63
N ALA A 53 -1.03 9.96 1.89
CA ALA A 53 -1.58 10.56 3.09
C ALA A 53 -1.26 9.72 4.33
N MET A 54 -0.90 8.46 4.09
CA MET A 54 -0.65 7.54 5.20
C MET A 54 0.85 7.35 5.42
N HIS A 55 1.69 7.89 4.67
CA HIS A 55 3.14 7.85 4.75
C HIS A 55 3.66 6.43 4.61
N THR A 56 2.99 5.71 3.69
CA THR A 56 3.37 4.31 3.52
C THR A 56 3.74 4.01 2.07
N GLY A 57 3.90 5.09 1.31
CA GLY A 57 4.24 4.95 -0.09
C GLY A 57 5.63 4.39 -0.33
N ILE A 58 5.84 3.53 -1.38
CA ILE A 58 7.14 2.97 -1.73
C ILE A 58 7.49 3.34 -3.16
N GLU A 59 8.80 3.55 -3.44
CA GLU A 59 9.28 3.76 -4.80
C GLU A 59 8.89 2.60 -5.72
N PRO A 60 8.36 3.04 -6.94
CA PRO A 60 7.93 1.98 -7.85
C PRO A 60 9.12 1.17 -8.39
N GLY A 61 9.42 -0.22 -7.93
CA GLY A 61 10.42 -1.07 -8.52
C GLY A 61 10.47 -1.03 -10.03
N ASP A 62 11.26 -1.96 -10.77
CA ASP A 62 11.50 -2.04 -12.21
C ASP A 62 10.25 -2.53 -12.94
N ASP A 63 9.36 -1.59 -13.49
CA ASP A 63 8.23 -1.91 -14.36
C ASP A 63 6.91 -1.45 -13.76
N ARG A 64 7.06 -0.74 -12.59
CA ARG A 64 5.85 -0.20 -11.97
C ARG A 64 5.85 1.32 -11.97
N GLU A 65 4.67 1.85 -12.18
CA GLU A 65 4.52 3.29 -12.30
C GLU A 65 4.11 3.91 -10.97
N TYR A 66 4.49 5.17 -10.83
CA TYR A 66 4.03 5.96 -9.68
C TYR A 66 2.55 6.28 -9.79
N ASP A 67 1.92 6.13 -8.58
CA ASP A 67 0.53 6.57 -8.54
C ASP A 67 0.28 7.55 -7.41
N ILE A 68 -0.29 8.71 -7.81
CA ILE A 68 -0.75 9.64 -6.78
C ILE A 68 -2.27 9.75 -6.84
N ASP A 69 -2.81 9.45 -5.68
CA ASP A 69 -4.26 9.59 -5.58
C ASP A 69 -4.64 10.91 -4.92
N VAL A 70 -5.45 11.72 -5.69
CA VAL A 70 -5.93 12.98 -5.13
C VAL A 70 -7.45 13.02 -5.18
N GLY A 71 -7.99 13.22 -3.97
CA GLY A 71 -9.42 13.38 -3.90
C GLY A 71 -9.89 14.79 -4.18
N LEU A 72 -10.92 14.87 -5.01
CA LEU A 72 -11.58 16.15 -5.28
C LEU A 72 -12.98 16.18 -4.68
N ARG A 73 -13.08 16.98 -3.66
CA ARG A 73 -14.39 17.12 -3.04
C ARG A 73 -15.12 18.35 -3.55
N PHE A 74 -16.05 18.08 -4.41
CA PHE A 74 -16.74 19.16 -5.08
C PHE A 74 -17.82 19.76 -4.20
N ASN A 75 -17.91 21.11 -4.24
CA ASN A 75 -18.93 21.82 -3.48
C ASN A 75 -20.30 21.73 -4.15
N VAL A 76 -20.82 20.52 -4.27
CA VAL A 76 -22.12 20.19 -4.86
C VAL A 76 -22.79 19.09 -4.06
N SER A 77 -24.17 18.98 -4.25
CA SER A 77 -24.91 17.89 -3.65
C SER A 77 -25.02 16.70 -4.59
N LYS A 78 -24.98 15.54 -3.98
CA LYS A 78 -25.15 14.30 -4.72
C LYS A 78 -26.38 14.34 -5.61
N SER A 79 -27.54 14.98 -5.22
CA SER A 79 -28.81 15.01 -5.91
C SER A 79 -28.74 15.88 -7.16
N GLU A 80 -27.65 16.66 -7.31
CA GLU A 80 -27.51 17.64 -8.40
C GLU A 80 -26.78 17.03 -9.59
N TYR A 81 -26.06 15.91 -9.36
CA TYR A 81 -25.21 15.33 -10.39
C TYR A 81 -25.41 13.81 -10.47
N ASP A 82 -25.18 13.41 -11.71
CA ASP A 82 -24.98 11.97 -11.86
C ASP A 82 -23.53 11.58 -11.57
N PRO A 83 -23.27 10.29 -11.17
CA PRO A 83 -21.93 9.86 -10.74
C PRO A 83 -20.85 10.15 -11.77
N MET A 84 -21.20 10.21 -13.09
CA MET A 84 -20.16 10.28 -14.11
C MET A 84 -20.01 11.70 -14.64
N ASP A 85 -20.94 12.60 -14.30
CA ASP A 85 -20.97 13.95 -14.84
C ASP A 85 -19.65 14.67 -14.59
N LEU A 86 -19.19 14.72 -13.38
CA LEU A 86 -17.98 15.45 -13.01
C LEU A 86 -16.73 14.77 -13.56
N LYS A 87 -16.72 13.44 -13.60
CA LYS A 87 -15.61 12.72 -14.20
C LYS A 87 -15.46 13.06 -15.68
N LYS A 88 -16.55 13.18 -16.36
CA LYS A 88 -16.54 13.51 -17.78
C LYS A 88 -16.05 14.93 -18.01
N ASP A 89 -16.48 15.79 -17.13
CA ASP A 89 -15.99 17.17 -17.20
C ASP A 89 -14.48 17.23 -17.03
N ILE A 90 -14.01 16.51 -16.03
CA ILE A 90 -12.58 16.47 -15.75
C ILE A 90 -11.83 15.89 -16.94
N GLU A 91 -12.25 14.82 -17.45
CA GLU A 91 -11.62 14.18 -18.59
C GLU A 91 -11.53 15.13 -19.78
N GLU A 92 -12.60 15.75 -20.06
CA GLU A 92 -12.64 16.69 -21.18
C GLU A 92 -11.64 17.82 -20.99
N LEU A 93 -11.54 18.33 -19.84
CA LEU A 93 -10.64 19.44 -19.54
C LEU A 93 -9.18 19.03 -19.66
N LEU A 94 -8.97 17.79 -19.39
CA LEU A 94 -7.59 17.36 -19.29
C LEU A 94 -7.19 16.49 -20.48
N LYS A 95 -8.05 16.30 -21.45
CA LYS A 95 -7.88 15.33 -22.53
C LYS A 95 -6.64 15.67 -23.37
N ASN A 96 -6.26 16.96 -23.36
CA ASN A 96 -5.14 17.36 -24.21
C ASN A 96 -3.96 17.86 -23.38
N HIS A 97 -4.09 17.60 -22.07
CA HIS A 97 -3.05 18.10 -21.17
C HIS A 97 -1.74 17.37 -21.39
N THR A 98 -1.82 16.08 -21.54
CA THR A 98 -0.67 15.25 -21.84
C THR A 98 -0.85 14.50 -23.16
N GLU A 99 0.17 13.85 -23.65
CA GLU A 99 0.10 13.08 -24.88
C GLU A 99 -0.91 11.94 -24.76
N TYR A 100 -1.03 11.42 -23.51
CA TYR A 100 -1.91 10.29 -23.26
C TYR A 100 -3.31 10.75 -22.87
N GLY A 101 -3.40 11.99 -22.51
CA GLY A 101 -4.67 12.55 -22.10
C GLY A 101 -5.21 11.97 -20.81
N ALA A 102 -6.49 12.25 -20.53
CA ALA A 102 -7.17 11.78 -19.33
C ALA A 102 -8.11 10.61 -19.66
N GLU A 103 -8.08 9.64 -18.75
CA GLU A 103 -8.92 8.45 -18.91
C GLU A 103 -9.78 8.21 -17.68
N ILE A 104 -11.06 7.97 -17.94
CA ILE A 104 -11.96 7.65 -16.84
C ILE A 104 -11.82 6.18 -16.45
N LYS A 105 -11.43 6.00 -15.21
CA LYS A 105 -11.48 4.69 -14.58
C LYS A 105 -12.65 4.59 -13.60
N LYS A 106 -12.91 3.35 -13.19
CA LYS A 106 -14.10 3.16 -12.37
C LYS A 106 -14.09 4.08 -11.16
N PRO A 107 -12.97 4.20 -10.47
CA PRO A 107 -13.06 5.03 -9.27
C PRO A 107 -12.53 6.45 -9.47
N CYS A 108 -11.97 6.70 -10.69
CA CYS A 108 -11.26 7.96 -10.80
C CYS A 108 -11.03 8.34 -12.26
N VAL A 109 -10.53 9.52 -12.49
CA VAL A 109 -9.95 9.99 -13.74
C VAL A 109 -8.44 10.00 -13.65
N THR A 110 -7.79 9.26 -14.60
CA THR A 110 -6.34 9.09 -14.56
C THR A 110 -5.66 9.91 -15.65
N VAL A 111 -4.68 10.65 -15.21
CA VAL A 111 -3.81 11.35 -16.15
C VAL A 111 -2.41 10.72 -16.14
N THR A 112 -1.88 10.41 -17.34
CA THR A 112 -0.60 9.73 -17.46
C THR A 112 0.47 10.68 -17.97
N TYR A 113 1.68 10.67 -17.20
CA TYR A 113 2.84 11.44 -17.60
C TYR A 113 3.96 10.54 -18.10
N LYS A 114 4.88 11.15 -18.91
CA LYS A 114 6.04 10.44 -19.43
C LYS A 114 7.32 10.83 -18.69
N LYS A 115 8.09 9.90 -18.62
CA LYS A 115 9.49 10.10 -18.25
C LYS A 115 10.43 9.35 -19.18
N ASP A 116 11.29 10.03 -19.89
CA ASP A 116 12.23 9.45 -20.84
C ASP A 116 11.50 8.74 -21.97
N GLY A 117 10.38 9.29 -22.37
CA GLY A 117 9.70 8.80 -23.54
C GLY A 117 8.78 7.63 -23.27
N GLU A 118 8.68 7.23 -21.92
CA GLU A 118 7.79 6.14 -21.50
C GLU A 118 6.84 6.59 -20.40
N PRO A 119 5.57 5.98 -20.45
CA PRO A 119 4.69 6.26 -19.31
C PRO A 119 5.33 5.93 -17.97
N SER A 120 5.32 6.94 -17.17
CA SER A 120 6.10 6.72 -15.96
C SER A 120 5.27 7.06 -14.71
N PHE A 121 4.19 7.91 -14.94
CA PHE A 121 3.53 8.43 -13.75
C PHE A 121 2.03 8.61 -14.01
N HIS A 122 1.20 8.20 -12.95
CA HIS A 122 -0.24 8.42 -13.05
C HIS A 122 -0.75 9.27 -11.89
N VAL A 123 -1.53 10.29 -12.28
CA VAL A 123 -2.28 11.03 -11.27
C VAL A 123 -3.75 10.63 -11.32
N ASP A 124 -4.19 10.02 -10.23
CA ASP A 124 -5.58 9.60 -10.15
C ASP A 124 -6.43 10.63 -9.41
N LEU A 125 -7.39 11.25 -10.11
CA LEU A 125 -8.31 12.23 -9.55
C LEU A 125 -9.63 11.58 -9.17
N VAL A 126 -9.87 11.47 -7.84
CA VAL A 126 -11.06 10.83 -7.31
C VAL A 126 -12.13 11.87 -7.00
N VAL A 127 -13.34 11.56 -7.42
CA VAL A 127 -14.42 12.53 -7.32
C VAL A 127 -15.31 12.21 -6.13
N TYR A 128 -15.45 13.27 -5.31
CA TYR A 128 -16.36 13.20 -4.18
C TYR A 128 -17.37 14.34 -4.21
N VAL A 129 -18.60 13.99 -3.65
CA VAL A 129 -19.59 15.03 -3.49
C VAL A 129 -20.28 14.90 -2.13
N TYR A 130 -20.95 15.99 -1.71
CA TYR A 130 -21.66 16.01 -0.44
C TYR A 130 -23.07 15.44 -0.60
N GLU A 131 -23.41 14.74 0.47
CA GLU A 131 -24.84 14.53 0.55
C GLU A 131 -25.62 15.83 0.41
N ASP A 132 -25.20 16.81 1.18
CA ASP A 132 -25.73 18.16 1.20
C ASP A 132 -24.61 19.20 1.26
N LYS A 133 -24.44 19.96 0.21
CA LYS A 133 -23.32 20.89 0.09
C LYS A 133 -23.42 22.01 1.12
N GLU A 134 -24.60 22.34 1.65
CA GLU A 134 -24.78 23.39 2.66
C GLU A 134 -24.37 22.90 4.04
N ASN A 135 -24.23 21.64 4.23
CA ASN A 135 -23.74 20.98 5.43
C ASN A 135 -22.42 20.25 5.20
N THR A 136 -21.30 20.86 5.48
CA THR A 136 -19.98 20.33 5.13
C THR A 136 -19.64 19.14 6.02
N ASP A 137 -20.45 18.81 7.03
CA ASP A 137 -20.27 17.65 7.89
C ASP A 137 -21.10 16.46 7.40
N SER A 138 -21.78 16.66 6.36
CA SER A 138 -22.63 15.61 5.84
C SER A 138 -21.80 14.48 5.21
N GLN A 139 -22.39 13.37 5.00
CA GLN A 139 -21.80 12.23 4.33
C GLN A 139 -21.27 12.61 2.94
N ILE A 140 -20.18 12.03 2.57
CA ILE A 140 -19.71 12.25 1.21
C ILE A 140 -19.82 10.94 0.41
N TYR A 141 -19.80 11.17 -0.90
CA TYR A 141 -19.96 10.05 -1.80
C TYR A 141 -18.88 10.05 -2.88
N ILE A 142 -18.38 8.88 -3.13
CA ILE A 142 -17.44 8.72 -4.22
C ILE A 142 -18.18 8.32 -5.49
N ALA A 143 -17.74 8.89 -6.59
CA ALA A 143 -18.28 8.52 -7.88
C ALA A 143 -17.60 7.26 -8.43
N LYS A 144 -18.38 6.17 -8.76
CA LYS A 144 -17.88 4.95 -9.36
C LYS A 144 -18.66 4.58 -10.61
N GLY A 145 -17.88 4.08 -11.61
CA GLY A 145 -18.59 3.60 -12.76
C GLY A 145 -17.76 3.51 -14.02
N ILE A 146 -18.24 2.62 -14.90
CA ILE A 146 -17.71 2.50 -16.25
C ILE A 146 -18.59 3.26 -17.23
N ASN A 147 -17.89 4.18 -18.02
CA ASN A 147 -18.62 5.09 -18.90
C ASN A 147 -19.60 4.34 -19.79
N SER A 148 -19.24 3.18 -20.22
CA SER A 148 -20.02 2.43 -21.20
C SER A 148 -21.06 1.54 -20.53
N ASN A 149 -21.07 1.51 -19.18
CA ASN A 149 -21.93 0.63 -18.42
C ASN A 149 -22.74 1.39 -17.37
N LYS A 150 -23.97 1.73 -17.69
CA LYS A 150 -24.81 2.55 -16.83
C LYS A 150 -25.11 1.86 -15.51
N ASP A 151 -25.21 0.57 -15.52
CA ASP A 151 -25.55 -0.21 -14.34
C ASP A 151 -24.42 -0.18 -13.31
N SER A 152 -23.28 0.10 -13.79
CA SER A 152 -22.11 0.13 -12.92
C SER A 152 -21.96 1.47 -12.23
N GLN A 153 -22.67 2.54 -12.65
CA GLN A 153 -22.51 3.90 -12.16
C GLN A 153 -23.28 4.13 -10.87
N LYS A 154 -22.55 4.60 -9.91
CA LYS A 154 -23.21 4.80 -8.62
C LYS A 154 -22.44 5.76 -7.73
N TRP A 155 -23.22 6.44 -6.90
CA TRP A 155 -22.63 7.10 -5.74
C TRP A 155 -22.49 6.13 -4.58
N GLU A 156 -21.28 6.01 -4.13
CA GLU A 156 -21.00 5.13 -3.00
C GLU A 156 -20.52 5.90 -1.78
N MET A 157 -21.11 5.58 -0.59
CA MET A 157 -20.68 6.23 0.64
C MET A 157 -19.18 6.07 0.84
N ALA A 158 -18.56 7.19 1.26
CA ALA A 158 -17.11 7.15 1.43
C ALA A 158 -16.67 8.00 2.61
N ASP A 159 -15.55 7.63 3.20
CA ASP A 159 -14.94 8.38 4.29
C ASP A 159 -13.41 8.34 4.18
N PRO A 160 -12.89 8.88 3.06
CA PRO A 160 -11.45 8.77 2.82
C PRO A 160 -10.61 9.43 3.89
N LYS A 161 -11.05 10.59 4.37
CA LYS A 161 -10.32 11.26 5.45
C LYS A 161 -10.36 10.43 6.73
N GLY A 162 -11.57 9.97 7.06
CA GLY A 162 -11.68 9.11 8.23
C GLY A 162 -10.77 7.90 8.19
N LEU A 163 -10.67 7.26 7.03
CA LEU A 163 -9.81 6.09 6.87
C LEU A 163 -8.35 6.45 7.11
N VAL A 164 -7.94 7.55 6.52
CA VAL A 164 -6.58 8.01 6.72
C VAL A 164 -6.31 8.24 8.20
N ASP A 165 -7.23 8.91 8.83
CA ASP A 165 -7.08 9.19 10.26
C ASP A 165 -7.07 7.92 11.08
N TYR A 166 -7.94 7.08 10.69
CA TYR A 166 -8.06 5.79 11.36
C TYR A 166 -6.72 5.06 11.35
N ILE A 167 -6.10 5.03 10.30
CA ILE A 167 -4.84 4.32 10.14
C ILE A 167 -3.72 5.07 10.83
N ASN A 168 -3.61 6.34 10.59
CA ASN A 168 -2.53 7.15 11.13
C ASN A 168 -2.58 7.20 12.66
N ASP A 169 -3.78 7.13 13.10
CA ASP A 169 -3.94 7.32 14.55
C ASP A 169 -4.09 5.99 15.27
N GLY A 170 -4.05 4.98 14.42
CA GLY A 170 -4.25 3.65 14.98
C GLY A 170 -3.07 3.13 15.76
N VAL A 171 -1.92 3.77 15.56
CA VAL A 171 -0.68 3.41 16.25
C VAL A 171 -0.09 4.63 16.92
N GLU A 172 0.38 4.42 18.15
CA GLU A 172 0.98 5.51 18.92
C GLU A 172 2.09 6.19 18.14
N LYS A 173 2.05 7.57 18.22
CA LYS A 173 3.10 8.35 17.55
C LYS A 173 4.48 8.04 18.13
N GLY A 174 5.52 8.22 17.33
CA GLY A 174 6.89 7.96 17.73
C GLY A 174 7.47 6.69 17.14
N GLU A 175 8.14 5.99 17.84
CA GLU A 175 8.86 4.81 17.38
C GLU A 175 7.91 3.71 16.95
N GLN A 176 6.74 3.63 17.53
CA GLN A 176 5.77 2.59 17.20
C GLN A 176 5.18 2.82 15.81
N ARG A 177 4.81 4.03 15.65
CA ARG A 177 4.24 4.37 14.35
C ARG A 177 5.27 4.27 13.25
N ASP A 178 6.44 4.66 13.55
CA ASP A 178 7.53 4.56 12.58
C ASP A 178 7.78 3.12 12.17
N GLN A 179 7.84 2.25 13.22
CA GLN A 179 8.03 0.83 12.92
C GLN A 179 6.86 0.27 12.12
N PHE A 180 5.67 0.62 12.43
CA PHE A 180 4.48 0.21 11.70
C PHE A 180 4.58 0.59 10.24
N ARG A 181 4.90 1.76 9.92
CA ARG A 181 5.02 2.26 8.55
C ARG A 181 6.12 1.53 7.79
N ARG A 182 7.25 1.27 8.49
CA ARG A 182 8.32 0.51 7.85
C ARG A 182 7.85 -0.89 7.47
N ILE A 183 7.15 -1.55 8.36
CA ILE A 183 6.66 -2.90 8.13
C ILE A 183 5.72 -2.91 6.92
N LEU A 184 4.86 -1.91 6.80
CA LEU A 184 3.94 -1.80 5.67
C LEU A 184 4.69 -1.66 4.36
N ARG A 185 5.67 -0.90 4.41
CA ARG A 185 6.46 -0.70 3.22
C ARG A 185 7.19 -1.98 2.81
N TYR A 186 7.73 -2.73 3.82
CA TYR A 186 8.34 -4.02 3.51
C TYR A 186 7.34 -4.96 2.84
N LEU A 187 6.12 -5.02 3.38
CA LEU A 187 5.07 -5.88 2.84
C LEU A 187 4.72 -5.47 1.41
N LYS A 188 4.66 -4.22 1.20
CA LYS A 188 4.34 -3.71 -0.13
C LYS A 188 5.41 -4.07 -1.14
N ARG A 189 6.66 -3.90 -0.65
CA ARG A 189 7.76 -4.29 -1.53
C ARG A 189 7.70 -5.79 -1.84
N TRP A 190 7.51 -6.61 -0.86
CA TRP A 190 7.33 -8.04 -1.07
C TRP A 190 6.23 -8.31 -2.08
N LYS A 191 5.12 -7.68 -1.89
CA LYS A 191 3.96 -7.81 -2.76
C LYS A 191 4.31 -7.47 -4.20
N HIS A 192 5.07 -6.38 -4.44
CA HIS A 192 5.46 -5.93 -5.77
C HIS A 192 6.30 -6.99 -6.47
N ARG A 193 6.93 -7.78 -5.75
CA ARG A 193 7.84 -8.76 -6.31
C ARG A 193 7.11 -10.06 -6.63
N ARG A 194 6.10 -10.23 -5.95
CA ARG A 194 5.57 -11.58 -5.98
C ARG A 194 4.29 -11.66 -6.82
N PHE A 195 3.81 -10.42 -7.06
CA PHE A 195 2.56 -10.40 -7.80
C PHE A 195 2.69 -9.59 -9.08
N ASP A 196 1.90 -10.04 -10.06
CA ASP A 196 1.80 -9.27 -11.29
C ASP A 196 0.97 -8.01 -11.10
N ALA A 197 1.49 -6.97 -11.68
CA ALA A 197 0.82 -5.68 -11.52
C ALA A 197 -0.48 -5.63 -12.30
N LYS A 198 -0.66 -6.59 -13.21
CA LYS A 198 -1.83 -6.56 -14.09
C LYS A 198 -2.98 -7.38 -13.50
N GLY A 199 -4.13 -6.87 -13.58
CA GLY A 199 -5.31 -7.57 -13.13
C GLY A 199 -5.58 -7.42 -11.64
N HIS A 200 -6.24 -8.53 -11.09
CA HIS A 200 -6.66 -8.42 -9.70
C HIS A 200 -5.95 -9.43 -8.81
N SER A 201 -4.83 -9.93 -9.32
CA SER A 201 -4.10 -10.96 -8.58
C SER A 201 -3.33 -10.37 -7.41
N GLU A 202 -2.96 -9.17 -7.54
CA GLU A 202 -2.24 -8.47 -6.49
C GLU A 202 -3.20 -8.00 -5.39
N PRO A 203 -2.90 -8.45 -4.14
CA PRO A 203 -3.79 -7.97 -3.09
C PRO A 203 -3.77 -6.46 -2.92
N PRO A 204 -5.01 -5.88 -2.68
CA PRO A 204 -5.04 -4.43 -2.46
C PRO A 204 -4.22 -3.98 -1.26
N SER A 205 -3.45 -2.91 -1.37
CA SER A 205 -2.58 -2.39 -0.31
C SER A 205 -3.38 -2.02 0.93
N ILE A 206 -4.51 -1.45 0.70
CA ILE A 206 -5.34 -1.03 1.82
C ILE A 206 -5.73 -2.25 2.67
N GLY A 207 -5.98 -3.44 2.03
CA GLY A 207 -6.24 -4.66 2.76
C GLY A 207 -5.10 -5.08 3.65
N LEU A 208 -3.85 -5.02 3.11
CA LEU A 208 -2.64 -5.34 3.87
C LEU A 208 -2.47 -4.37 5.04
N THR A 209 -2.75 -3.18 4.79
CA THR A 209 -2.61 -2.12 5.79
C THR A 209 -3.55 -2.34 6.97
N LEU A 210 -4.78 -2.60 6.69
CA LEU A 210 -5.78 -2.80 7.75
C LEU A 210 -5.50 -4.06 8.54
N MET A 211 -5.14 -5.13 7.82
CA MET A 211 -4.78 -6.36 8.51
C MET A 211 -3.57 -6.16 9.42
N ALA A 212 -2.60 -5.39 8.93
CA ALA A 212 -1.42 -5.09 9.74
C ALA A 212 -1.78 -4.24 10.94
N LEU A 213 -2.56 -3.25 10.68
CA LEU A 213 -2.98 -2.34 11.75
C LEU A 213 -3.67 -3.11 12.86
N ASP A 214 -4.52 -4.08 12.57
CA ASP A 214 -5.30 -4.83 13.53
C ASP A 214 -4.42 -5.75 14.38
N ASN A 215 -3.23 -6.00 13.88
CA ASN A 215 -2.43 -7.03 14.53
C ASN A 215 -1.04 -6.53 14.89
N PHE A 216 -0.89 -5.23 14.86
CA PHE A 216 0.44 -4.66 15.05
C PHE A 216 0.85 -4.73 16.51
N ILE A 217 2.06 -5.20 16.71
CA ILE A 217 2.74 -5.19 17.99
C ILE A 217 4.12 -4.56 17.85
N TYR A 218 4.33 -3.59 18.77
CA TYR A 218 5.61 -2.89 18.72
C TYR A 218 6.73 -3.75 19.28
N TYR A 219 7.81 -3.90 18.55
CA TYR A 219 9.05 -4.52 18.97
C TYR A 219 10.20 -3.53 18.93
N GLU A 220 10.65 -3.19 20.09
CA GLU A 220 11.70 -2.18 20.16
C GLU A 220 12.91 -2.57 19.35
N GLU A 221 13.23 -1.77 18.31
CA GLU A 221 14.40 -1.92 17.46
C GLU A 221 14.47 -3.31 16.85
N ASP A 222 13.29 -3.85 16.52
CA ASP A 222 13.23 -5.19 15.95
C ASP A 222 12.13 -5.30 14.89
N ASP A 223 12.49 -4.83 13.72
CA ASP A 223 11.55 -4.84 12.61
C ASP A 223 11.26 -6.26 12.15
N PHE A 224 12.21 -7.11 12.20
CA PHE A 224 12.07 -8.49 11.75
C PHE A 224 10.96 -9.21 12.50
N SER A 225 10.98 -9.11 13.82
CA SER A 225 9.98 -9.77 14.64
C SER A 225 8.59 -9.20 14.39
N ALA A 226 8.54 -7.90 14.28
CA ALA A 226 7.26 -7.26 13.96
C ALA A 226 6.71 -7.75 12.63
N LEU A 227 7.56 -7.86 11.65
CA LEU A 227 7.18 -8.35 10.33
C LEU A 227 6.68 -9.78 10.41
N VAL A 228 7.41 -10.67 11.09
CA VAL A 228 7.03 -12.06 11.26
C VAL A 228 5.65 -12.16 11.90
N HIS A 229 5.51 -11.34 12.94
CA HIS A 229 4.23 -11.36 13.63
C HIS A 229 3.09 -10.98 12.71
N ILE A 230 3.21 -9.98 11.95
CA ILE A 230 2.18 -9.49 11.04
C ILE A 230 1.90 -10.55 9.96
N VAL A 231 2.95 -11.11 9.36
CA VAL A 231 2.79 -12.11 8.31
C VAL A 231 2.06 -13.33 8.86
N ASP A 232 2.40 -13.72 10.08
CA ASP A 232 1.70 -14.82 10.72
C ASP A 232 0.22 -14.52 10.86
N SER A 233 -0.06 -13.34 11.27
CA SER A 233 -1.44 -12.91 11.44
C SER A 233 -2.20 -12.95 10.13
N ILE A 234 -1.58 -12.49 9.07
CA ILE A 234 -2.20 -12.48 7.75
C ILE A 234 -2.53 -13.91 7.32
N VAL A 235 -1.54 -14.84 7.42
CA VAL A 235 -1.70 -16.22 7.02
C VAL A 235 -2.87 -16.85 7.78
N ASN A 236 -3.12 -16.42 8.98
CA ASN A 236 -4.14 -17.02 9.84
C ASN A 236 -5.52 -16.47 9.54
N LYS A 237 -5.57 -15.55 8.64
CA LYS A 237 -6.86 -14.93 8.32
C LYS A 237 -7.56 -15.70 7.20
N PHE A 238 -6.87 -16.48 6.48
CA PHE A 238 -7.47 -17.21 5.38
C PHE A 238 -8.40 -18.31 5.89
N VAL A 239 -9.58 -18.37 5.23
CA VAL A 239 -10.57 -19.37 5.61
C VAL A 239 -10.96 -20.21 4.40
N PHE A 240 -11.20 -21.51 4.66
CA PHE A 240 -11.66 -22.43 3.61
C PHE A 240 -12.95 -21.92 2.98
N GLU A 241 -12.97 -21.78 1.63
CA GLU A 241 -14.11 -21.23 0.93
C GLU A 241 -14.86 -22.31 0.15
N GLY A 242 -14.14 -23.33 -0.19
CA GLY A 242 -14.74 -24.38 -0.97
C GLY A 242 -13.75 -25.12 -1.85
N ILE A 243 -14.23 -25.97 -2.73
CA ILE A 243 -13.44 -26.77 -3.66
C ILE A 243 -13.81 -26.42 -5.09
N ASP A 244 -12.77 -26.14 -5.87
CA ASP A 244 -13.09 -25.79 -7.25
C ASP A 244 -13.33 -27.04 -8.08
N LYS A 245 -13.65 -26.90 -9.43
CA LYS A 245 -14.05 -27.96 -10.34
C LYS A 245 -12.97 -29.02 -10.47
N ASP A 246 -11.79 -28.59 -10.17
CA ASP A 246 -10.63 -29.49 -10.30
C ASP A 246 -10.32 -30.18 -8.98
N GLY A 247 -11.10 -29.94 -7.98
CA GLY A 247 -10.91 -30.57 -6.68
C GLY A 247 -9.92 -29.85 -5.79
N ASP A 248 -9.48 -28.60 -6.18
CA ASP A 248 -8.55 -27.81 -5.38
C ASP A 248 -9.28 -27.03 -4.29
N PHE A 249 -8.67 -27.02 -3.04
CA PHE A 249 -9.22 -26.24 -1.94
C PHE A 249 -9.07 -24.75 -2.21
N LEU A 250 -10.12 -24.01 -1.99
CA LEU A 250 -10.13 -22.56 -2.17
C LEU A 250 -10.26 -21.84 -0.84
N TYR A 251 -9.46 -20.78 -0.73
CA TYR A 251 -9.42 -20.01 0.50
C TYR A 251 -9.71 -18.54 0.23
N ARG A 252 -10.18 -17.83 1.40
CA ARG A 252 -10.49 -16.41 1.20
C ARG A 252 -10.39 -15.64 2.51
N ILE A 253 -10.05 -14.44 2.30
CA ILE A 253 -10.21 -13.42 3.34
C ILE A 253 -11.36 -12.49 3.00
N LYS A 254 -12.27 -12.40 3.94
CA LYS A 254 -13.29 -11.36 3.85
C LYS A 254 -13.01 -10.22 4.82
N LEU A 255 -12.67 -9.11 4.13
CA LEU A 255 -12.23 -7.99 4.96
C LEU A 255 -13.06 -6.75 4.68
N PRO A 256 -13.96 -6.39 5.67
CA PRO A 256 -14.72 -5.14 5.49
C PRO A 256 -13.92 -3.90 5.86
N LEU A 257 -14.35 -2.77 5.39
CA LEU A 257 -13.83 -1.52 5.93
C LEU A 257 -14.26 -1.30 7.36
N PRO A 258 -13.47 -0.52 8.15
CA PRO A 258 -13.84 -0.28 9.55
C PRO A 258 -15.27 0.23 9.71
N MET A 259 -16.05 -0.43 10.60
CA MET A 259 -17.48 -0.18 10.76
C MET A 259 -17.74 1.21 11.31
N GLU A 260 -16.77 1.76 12.04
CA GLU A 260 -16.92 3.08 12.66
C GLU A 260 -16.84 4.19 11.62
N LEU A 261 -16.40 3.80 10.44
CA LEU A 261 -16.27 4.79 9.37
C LEU A 261 -17.50 4.78 8.47
N ALA A 262 -17.79 5.87 7.87
CA ALA A 262 -19.01 6.08 7.10
C ALA A 262 -18.86 5.55 5.67
N PHE A 263 -18.53 4.22 5.51
CA PHE A 263 -18.50 3.53 4.24
C PHE A 263 -19.74 2.67 4.05
N GLU A 264 -19.91 2.14 2.80
CA GLU A 264 -20.97 1.18 2.55
C GLU A 264 -20.83 -0.04 3.45
N LEU A 265 -22.05 -0.45 3.92
CA LEU A 265 -22.06 -1.63 4.77
C LEU A 265 -21.74 -2.88 3.96
N ASN A 266 -20.96 -3.79 4.60
CA ASN A 266 -20.69 -5.11 4.06
C ASN A 266 -19.74 -5.05 2.87
N SER A 267 -18.88 -4.02 2.84
CA SER A 267 -17.86 -3.96 1.80
C SER A 267 -16.78 -5.00 2.03
N ASP A 268 -16.37 -5.55 0.94
CA ASP A 268 -15.23 -6.46 0.97
C ASP A 268 -14.08 -5.91 0.13
N ILE A 269 -12.98 -5.70 0.85
CA ILE A 269 -11.81 -5.06 0.23
C ILE A 269 -11.27 -5.96 -0.87
N PHE A 270 -11.46 -7.25 -0.71
CA PHE A 270 -10.86 -8.19 -1.65
C PHE A 270 -11.89 -8.68 -2.66
N GLU A 271 -12.99 -8.01 -2.83
CA GLU A 271 -14.13 -8.46 -3.62
C GLU A 271 -13.73 -8.73 -5.06
N LYS A 272 -12.71 -8.07 -5.56
CA LYS A 272 -12.35 -8.18 -6.97
C LYS A 272 -11.46 -9.40 -7.22
N MET A 273 -10.94 -9.90 -6.15
CA MET A 273 -10.10 -11.08 -6.27
C MET A 273 -10.94 -12.34 -6.34
N SER A 274 -10.70 -13.14 -7.39
CA SER A 274 -11.36 -14.43 -7.43
C SER A 274 -10.89 -15.34 -6.31
N ASP A 275 -11.63 -16.43 -6.02
CA ASP A 275 -11.21 -17.38 -5.00
C ASP A 275 -9.87 -18.01 -5.35
N ARG A 276 -9.62 -18.20 -6.62
CA ARG A 276 -8.34 -18.75 -7.05
C ARG A 276 -7.21 -17.76 -6.80
N GLN A 277 -7.46 -16.55 -7.20
CA GLN A 277 -6.47 -15.51 -6.94
C GLN A 277 -6.20 -15.37 -5.46
N MET A 278 -7.21 -15.43 -4.64
CA MET A 278 -7.06 -15.36 -3.19
C MET A 278 -6.25 -16.54 -2.66
N THR A 279 -6.55 -17.71 -3.19
CA THR A 279 -5.79 -18.88 -2.81
C THR A 279 -4.32 -18.74 -3.19
N ASP A 280 -4.10 -18.19 -4.33
CA ASP A 280 -2.74 -17.87 -4.73
C ASP A 280 -2.08 -16.90 -3.76
N PHE A 281 -2.82 -15.88 -3.33
CA PHE A 281 -2.36 -14.96 -2.31
C PHE A 281 -1.98 -15.72 -1.04
N LYS A 282 -2.79 -16.58 -0.61
CA LYS A 282 -2.50 -17.38 0.58
C LYS A 282 -1.19 -18.15 0.42
N GLU A 283 -1.04 -18.85 -0.68
CA GLU A 283 0.15 -19.66 -0.92
C GLU A 283 1.41 -18.82 -0.87
N LYS A 284 1.39 -17.71 -1.46
CA LYS A 284 2.54 -16.80 -1.45
C LYS A 284 2.80 -16.24 -0.07
N ALA A 285 1.73 -15.92 0.68
CA ALA A 285 1.89 -15.46 2.06
C ALA A 285 2.50 -16.55 2.93
N GLU A 286 2.11 -17.79 2.74
CA GLU A 286 2.67 -18.92 3.47
C GLU A 286 4.14 -19.13 3.13
N LYS A 287 4.34 -18.93 1.91
CA LYS A 287 5.75 -19.01 1.51
C LYS A 287 6.58 -17.92 2.18
N LEU A 288 6.11 -16.69 2.16
CA LEU A 288 6.79 -15.61 2.87
C LEU A 288 7.01 -15.99 4.34
N GLN A 289 5.99 -16.49 4.97
CA GLN A 289 6.08 -16.94 6.35
C GLN A 289 7.19 -17.96 6.53
N SER A 290 7.17 -18.96 5.73
CA SER A 290 8.19 -19.99 5.78
C SER A 290 9.59 -19.42 5.58
N ASP A 291 9.75 -18.53 4.60
CA ASP A 291 11.03 -17.89 4.32
C ASP A 291 11.51 -17.09 5.52
N LEU A 292 10.63 -16.41 6.18
CA LEU A 292 10.98 -15.63 7.36
C LEU A 292 11.39 -16.52 8.51
N ASN A 293 10.73 -17.65 8.67
CA ASN A 293 11.11 -18.63 9.68
C ASN A 293 12.50 -19.19 9.44
N ASP A 294 12.76 -19.40 8.17
CA ASP A 294 14.10 -19.85 7.81
C ASP A 294 15.15 -18.82 8.20
N VAL A 295 14.86 -17.56 7.98
CA VAL A 295 15.76 -16.48 8.38
C VAL A 295 15.96 -16.52 9.89
N GLU A 296 14.92 -16.66 10.58
CA GLU A 296 14.93 -16.66 12.03
C GLU A 296 15.81 -17.78 12.58
N SER A 297 15.81 -18.96 11.94
CA SER A 297 16.52 -20.14 12.41
C SER A 297 17.97 -20.12 11.98
N GLU A 298 18.32 -19.15 11.10
CA GLU A 298 19.68 -19.06 10.57
C GLU A 298 20.61 -18.40 11.57
N THR A 299 21.75 -19.03 11.85
CA THR A 299 22.65 -18.57 12.89
C THR A 299 23.75 -17.69 12.30
N ASP A 300 24.01 -18.00 11.00
CA ASP A 300 24.99 -17.18 10.31
C ASP A 300 24.40 -15.86 9.84
N GLU A 301 24.96 -14.77 10.34
CA GLU A 301 24.42 -13.44 10.08
C GLU A 301 24.46 -13.11 8.59
N HIS A 302 25.56 -13.36 7.97
CA HIS A 302 25.70 -13.09 6.54
C HIS A 302 24.67 -13.87 5.73
N GLU A 303 24.45 -15.11 6.07
CA GLU A 303 23.44 -15.94 5.40
C GLU A 303 22.04 -15.39 5.62
N LYS A 304 21.80 -14.77 6.80
CA LYS A 304 20.52 -14.11 7.07
C LYS A 304 20.24 -13.01 6.05
N TYR A 305 21.24 -12.25 5.81
CA TYR A 305 21.13 -11.15 4.86
C TYR A 305 20.80 -11.66 3.46
N LYS A 306 21.41 -12.72 3.07
CA LYS A 306 21.17 -13.30 1.75
C LYS A 306 19.73 -13.79 1.62
N LYS A 307 19.29 -14.39 2.69
CA LYS A 307 17.92 -14.88 2.68
C LYS A 307 16.91 -13.74 2.61
N LEU A 308 17.20 -12.70 3.33
CA LEU A 308 16.34 -11.52 3.31
C LEU A 308 16.37 -10.86 1.94
N GLN A 309 17.53 -10.79 1.34
CA GLN A 309 17.64 -10.25 -0.01
C GLN A 309 16.81 -11.06 -1.00
N LYS A 310 16.77 -12.33 -0.82
CA LYS A 310 15.96 -13.18 -1.68
C LYS A 310 14.47 -12.83 -1.57
N ILE A 311 14.06 -12.44 -0.36
CA ILE A 311 12.68 -12.09 -0.09
C ILE A 311 12.36 -10.72 -0.67
N PHE A 312 13.27 -9.78 -0.50
CA PHE A 312 12.94 -8.39 -0.72
C PHE A 312 13.61 -7.85 -1.96
N GLY A 313 14.54 -8.70 -2.45
CA GLY A 313 15.21 -8.26 -3.66
C GLY A 313 16.46 -7.46 -3.41
N GLU A 314 17.00 -6.81 -4.47
CA GLU A 314 18.31 -6.18 -4.45
C GLU A 314 18.30 -4.90 -3.64
N ASP A 315 17.06 -4.42 -3.43
CA ASP A 315 16.95 -3.22 -2.60
C ASP A 315 17.37 -3.51 -1.16
N PHE A 316 17.24 -4.75 -0.74
CA PHE A 316 17.81 -5.18 0.54
C PHE A 316 19.26 -5.60 0.37
N GLU A 317 20.19 -4.84 0.79
CA GLU A 317 21.62 -5.03 0.51
C GLU A 317 22.24 -6.04 1.47
N VAL A 318 23.12 -6.79 0.91
CA VAL A 318 23.92 -7.72 1.69
C VAL A 318 25.29 -7.13 2.00
N PRO A 319 25.54 -6.85 3.29
CA PRO A 319 26.86 -6.30 3.63
C PRO A 319 28.01 -7.26 3.31
N GLU A 320 29.20 -6.65 3.05
CA GLU A 320 30.38 -7.47 2.80
C GLU A 320 30.71 -8.35 4.00
N GLU A 321 31.21 -9.58 3.85
CA GLU A 321 31.51 -10.61 4.83
C GLU A 321 32.47 -10.12 5.90
N GLU A 322 33.37 -9.19 5.62
CA GLU A 322 34.40 -8.69 6.54
C GLU A 322 33.79 -7.77 7.60
N LYS A 323 32.66 -7.21 7.33
CA LYS A 323 31.97 -6.25 8.17
C LYS A 323 30.96 -6.94 9.09
N THR A 324 30.71 -8.29 8.91
CA THR A 324 29.67 -9.02 9.60
C THR A 324 30.25 -10.06 10.55
N ALA A 325 31.70 -10.24 10.49
CA ALA A 325 32.38 -11.20 11.35
C ALA A 325 32.61 -10.62 12.74
N LYS A 326 31.86 -10.90 13.79
CA LYS A 326 32.17 -10.58 15.18
C LYS A 326 33.48 -11.23 15.63
N LYS A 327 34.63 -10.47 15.81
CA LYS A 327 35.92 -10.88 16.36
C LYS A 327 35.75 -11.89 17.48
N GLN A 328 35.73 -13.14 17.23
CA GLN A 328 35.79 -14.27 18.17
C GLN A 328 37.05 -14.22 19.01
N TYR A 329 37.06 -13.62 20.25
CA TYR A 329 38.16 -13.75 21.19
C TYR A 329 38.33 -15.20 21.63
N ASN A 330 39.17 -15.94 20.95
CA ASN A 330 39.66 -17.24 21.39
C ASN A 330 40.00 -17.24 22.88
N TYR A 331 39.02 -17.30 23.72
CA TYR A 331 39.23 -17.59 25.13
C TYR A 331 39.99 -18.91 25.30
N ILE A 332 41.34 -18.82 25.49
CA ILE A 332 42.18 -19.94 25.93
C ILE A 332 42.10 -20.07 27.46
N PRO A 333 41.30 -21.02 28.04
CA PRO A 333 41.41 -21.18 29.49
C PRO A 333 42.79 -21.63 29.93
N SER A 334 43.49 -20.86 30.78
CA SER A 334 44.71 -21.19 31.50
C SER A 334 44.61 -22.56 32.15
N SER A 335 45.13 -23.63 31.53
CA SER A 335 45.50 -24.95 32.03
C SER A 335 46.15 -24.86 33.40
N SER A 336 45.40 -24.89 34.52
CA SER A 336 45.83 -25.21 35.87
C SER A 336 46.21 -26.69 35.98
N SER A 337 47.45 -27.02 35.62
CA SER A 337 48.26 -28.11 36.15
C SER A 337 48.49 -27.97 37.65
N SER A 338 47.60 -28.55 38.47
CA SER A 338 48.21 -29.07 39.68
C SER A 338 47.59 -30.40 40.11
N GLY A 339 48.01 -31.50 39.50
CA GLY A 339 48.22 -32.81 40.07
C GLY A 339 49.65 -33.08 40.47
N MET A 340 49.92 -33.14 41.76
CA MET A 340 50.44 -34.30 42.47
C MET A 340 51.26 -33.88 43.68
N GLU A 341 50.74 -34.18 44.89
CA GLU A 341 50.97 -34.98 46.10
C GLU A 341 50.66 -34.20 47.36
#